data_AF-A0A2E2QYK6-F1
#
_entry.id   AF-A0A2E2QYK6-F1
#
_cell.length_a   1.000
_cell.length_b   1.000
_cell.length_c   1.000
_cell.angle_alpha   90.00
_cell.angle_beta   90.00
_cell.angle_gamma   90.00
#
_symmetry.space_group_name_H-M   'P 1'
#
loop_
_entity.id
_entity.type
_entity.pdbx_description
1 polymer ?
#
loop_
_entity_poly.entity_id
_entity_poly.type
_entity_poly.pdbx_seq_one_letter_code
_entity_poly.pdbx_strand_id
1 'polypeptide(L)'
;MDKKWYEKDYRGEMKSYKDVPGFINEAEFIFEDIISTISLDQVTKRDEKYHVVELGTFLGQSACRMASLINEYEIDNITFDSIDLFWLPMHIMSNRDDWDEKTQSGIPPSFHQYIEWLNKIVKDAGGVTLSPIDVTKHPVRILGLEDFVNFITCDTQYAARLYNDETLDFVWCDACHDYEYILKELETFWPKIKKGGMIAGDDYNTKDVKKAVKEFQKKYNKSIVGLETTDISFKIKKSNI
;
A
#
# COMPACT_ATOMS: atom_id res chain seq x y z
N MET A 1 -22.51 -11.98 15.35
CA MET A 1 -21.73 -10.72 15.33
C MET A 1 -20.46 -11.06 14.61
N ASP A 2 -20.17 -10.41 13.50
CA ASP A 2 -18.89 -10.63 12.82
C ASP A 2 -17.77 -10.28 13.80
N LYS A 3 -16.75 -11.15 13.88
CA LYS A 3 -15.58 -10.87 14.72
C LYS A 3 -14.96 -9.56 14.27
N LYS A 4 -14.42 -8.78 15.21
CA LYS A 4 -13.66 -7.58 14.85
C LYS A 4 -12.44 -8.00 14.03
N TRP A 5 -11.98 -7.13 13.14
CA TRP A 5 -10.89 -7.46 12.21
C TRP A 5 -9.62 -7.94 12.94
N TYR A 6 -9.27 -7.34 14.08
CA TYR A 6 -8.12 -7.75 14.90
C TYR A 6 -8.30 -9.05 15.68
N GLU A 7 -9.53 -9.56 15.82
CA GLU A 7 -9.86 -10.85 16.44
C GLU A 7 -10.02 -11.97 15.40
N LYS A 8 -9.90 -11.63 14.12
CA LYS A 8 -9.99 -12.60 13.02
C LYS A 8 -8.85 -13.60 13.12
N ASP A 9 -9.17 -14.85 12.82
CA ASP A 9 -8.16 -15.88 12.62
C ASP A 9 -7.71 -15.85 11.17
N TYR A 10 -6.47 -15.42 10.94
CA TYR A 10 -5.86 -15.31 9.60
C TYR A 10 -5.16 -16.60 9.16
N ARG A 11 -5.27 -17.68 9.95
CA ARG A 11 -4.68 -18.98 9.61
C ARG A 11 -5.66 -19.77 8.76
N GLY A 12 -5.17 -20.41 7.70
CA GLY A 12 -5.95 -21.30 6.85
C GLY A 12 -6.21 -20.74 5.44
N GLU A 13 -7.38 -21.06 4.90
CA GLU A 13 -7.77 -20.70 3.53
C GLU A 13 -7.99 -19.18 3.39
N MET A 14 -7.42 -18.60 2.34
CA MET A 14 -7.64 -17.20 1.95
C MET A 14 -8.51 -17.14 0.69
N LYS A 15 -9.52 -16.28 0.70
CA LYS A 15 -10.44 -16.08 -0.44
C LYS A 15 -10.36 -14.68 -1.02
N SER A 16 -9.87 -13.72 -0.24
CA SER A 16 -9.71 -12.33 -0.65
C SER A 16 -8.66 -11.62 0.20
N TYR A 17 -8.33 -10.37 -0.16
CA TYR A 17 -7.50 -9.48 0.67
C TYR A 17 -8.02 -9.33 2.12
N LYS A 18 -9.34 -9.51 2.36
CA LYS A 18 -9.91 -9.44 3.71
C LYS A 18 -9.41 -10.57 4.62
N ASP A 19 -8.89 -11.65 4.05
CA ASP A 19 -8.30 -12.80 4.75
C ASP A 19 -6.79 -12.64 4.97
N VAL A 20 -6.23 -11.48 4.64
CA VAL A 20 -4.83 -11.12 4.86
C VAL A 20 -4.73 -10.20 6.07
N PRO A 21 -3.84 -10.46 7.04
CA PRO A 21 -3.62 -9.54 8.15
C PRO A 21 -3.00 -8.24 7.63
N GLY A 22 -3.48 -7.10 8.10
CA GLY A 22 -2.98 -5.79 7.72
C GLY A 22 -3.90 -4.66 8.16
N PHE A 23 -3.49 -3.43 7.82
CA PHE A 23 -4.25 -2.21 8.04
C PHE A 23 -4.56 -1.59 6.67
N ILE A 24 -5.70 -1.96 6.06
CA ILE A 24 -6.03 -1.47 4.71
C ILE A 24 -6.70 -0.10 4.70
N ASN A 25 -7.40 0.26 5.78
CA ASN A 25 -8.09 1.54 5.93
C ASN A 25 -8.81 2.00 4.64
N GLU A 26 -8.53 3.21 4.17
CA GLU A 26 -9.17 3.79 2.98
C GLU A 26 -8.46 3.43 1.67
N ALA A 27 -7.29 2.77 1.72
CA ALA A 27 -6.66 2.21 0.52
C ALA A 27 -7.63 1.24 -0.19
N GLU A 28 -8.51 0.55 0.57
CA GLU A 28 -9.54 -0.36 0.04
C GLU A 28 -10.40 0.28 -1.05
N PHE A 29 -10.80 1.54 -0.83
CA PHE A 29 -11.70 2.29 -1.69
C PHE A 29 -10.94 3.20 -2.65
N ILE A 30 -9.84 3.80 -2.20
CA ILE A 30 -9.02 4.67 -3.06
C ILE A 30 -8.40 3.86 -4.20
N PHE A 31 -7.94 2.64 -3.95
CA PHE A 31 -7.41 1.78 -5.02
C PHE A 31 -8.50 1.42 -6.03
N GLU A 32 -9.73 1.18 -5.56
CA GLU A 32 -10.86 0.91 -6.45
C GLU A 32 -11.25 2.14 -7.28
N ASP A 33 -11.23 3.34 -6.71
CA ASP A 33 -11.44 4.59 -7.45
C ASP A 33 -10.38 4.77 -8.55
N ILE A 34 -9.11 4.46 -8.26
CA ILE A 34 -8.02 4.53 -9.25
C ILE A 34 -8.22 3.50 -10.36
N ILE A 35 -8.44 2.23 -10.01
CA ILE A 35 -8.59 1.15 -10.99
C ILE A 35 -9.86 1.32 -11.82
N SER A 36 -10.98 1.73 -11.23
CA SER A 36 -12.21 2.01 -11.96
C SER A 36 -12.05 3.18 -12.94
N THR A 37 -11.32 4.23 -12.55
CA THR A 37 -10.97 5.35 -13.45
C THR A 37 -10.10 4.86 -14.62
N ILE A 38 -9.08 4.05 -14.35
CA ILE A 38 -8.24 3.45 -15.39
C ILE A 38 -9.07 2.54 -16.31
N SER A 39 -10.00 1.76 -15.76
CA SER A 39 -10.91 0.89 -16.49
C SER A 39 -11.81 1.67 -17.47
N LEU A 40 -12.24 2.87 -17.10
CA LEU A 40 -12.98 3.76 -17.98
C LEU A 40 -12.07 4.37 -19.07
N ASP A 41 -10.86 4.76 -18.71
CA ASP A 41 -9.89 5.34 -19.65
C ASP A 41 -9.47 4.33 -20.73
N GLN A 42 -9.19 3.07 -20.37
CA GLN A 42 -8.75 2.03 -21.31
C GLN A 42 -9.77 1.73 -22.42
N VAL A 43 -11.08 1.96 -22.18
CA VAL A 43 -12.12 1.82 -23.20
C VAL A 43 -11.83 2.71 -24.41
N THR A 44 -11.28 3.90 -24.16
CA THR A 44 -10.96 4.90 -25.19
C THR A 44 -9.47 4.95 -25.53
N LYS A 45 -8.59 4.53 -24.62
CA LYS A 45 -7.12 4.61 -24.75
C LYS A 45 -6.48 3.22 -24.65
N ARG A 46 -6.84 2.31 -25.57
CA ARG A 46 -6.47 0.88 -25.48
C ARG A 46 -4.97 0.57 -25.38
N ASP A 47 -4.12 1.42 -25.96
CA ASP A 47 -2.66 1.23 -25.96
C ASP A 47 -1.95 2.03 -24.86
N GLU A 48 -2.69 2.74 -24.02
CA GLU A 48 -2.11 3.51 -22.90
C GLU A 48 -1.51 2.56 -21.87
N LYS A 49 -0.39 2.99 -21.27
CA LYS A 49 0.28 2.25 -20.22
C LYS A 49 0.10 2.95 -18.89
N TYR A 50 -0.37 2.20 -17.91
CA TYR A 50 -0.60 2.70 -16.56
C TYR A 50 0.50 2.23 -15.63
N HIS A 51 0.94 3.10 -14.73
CA HIS A 51 1.94 2.76 -13.72
C HIS A 51 1.50 3.31 -12.37
N VAL A 52 1.18 2.40 -11.45
CA VAL A 52 0.74 2.71 -10.09
C VAL A 52 1.73 2.16 -9.08
N VAL A 53 1.94 2.86 -7.97
CA VAL A 53 2.95 2.52 -6.97
C VAL A 53 2.35 2.59 -5.56
N GLU A 54 2.71 1.63 -4.73
CA GLU A 54 2.47 1.63 -3.28
C GLU A 54 3.81 1.68 -2.54
N LEU A 55 3.87 2.53 -1.51
CA LEU A 55 5.01 2.71 -0.62
C LEU A 55 4.57 2.28 0.79
N GLY A 56 5.15 1.21 1.31
CA GLY A 56 4.69 0.56 2.54
C GLY A 56 3.71 -0.56 2.23
N THR A 57 4.21 -1.80 2.27
CA THR A 57 3.44 -3.01 1.89
C THR A 57 3.04 -3.82 3.11
N PHE A 58 3.87 -3.80 4.17
CA PHE A 58 3.69 -4.57 5.39
C PHE A 58 3.45 -6.07 5.09
N LEU A 59 2.34 -6.64 5.55
CA LEU A 59 1.95 -8.05 5.34
C LEU A 59 1.23 -8.30 4.00
N GLY A 60 1.06 -7.26 3.16
CA GLY A 60 0.59 -7.38 1.79
C GLY A 60 -0.92 -7.34 1.60
N GLN A 61 -1.70 -6.89 2.59
CA GLN A 61 -3.16 -6.80 2.49
C GLN A 61 -3.60 -5.82 1.38
N SER A 62 -3.05 -4.61 1.38
CA SER A 62 -3.33 -3.57 0.37
C SER A 62 -2.78 -3.96 -1.01
N ALA A 63 -1.60 -4.59 -1.08
CA ALA A 63 -1.08 -5.17 -2.31
C ALA A 63 -2.03 -6.23 -2.90
N CYS A 64 -2.57 -7.14 -2.08
CA CYS A 64 -3.58 -8.10 -2.52
C CYS A 64 -4.83 -7.38 -3.05
N ARG A 65 -5.27 -6.30 -2.39
CA ARG A 65 -6.43 -5.52 -2.84
C ARG A 65 -6.21 -4.91 -4.22
N MET A 66 -5.10 -4.19 -4.41
CA MET A 66 -4.77 -3.58 -5.71
C MET A 66 -4.68 -4.64 -6.81
N ALA A 67 -4.00 -5.75 -6.53
CA ALA A 67 -3.84 -6.86 -7.45
C ALA A 67 -5.18 -7.51 -7.84
N SER A 68 -6.04 -7.77 -6.85
CA SER A 68 -7.39 -8.27 -7.08
C SER A 68 -8.19 -7.32 -7.96
N LEU A 69 -8.13 -6.00 -7.71
CA LEU A 69 -8.83 -5.01 -8.53
C LEU A 69 -8.33 -4.98 -9.97
N ILE A 70 -7.01 -5.02 -10.19
CA ILE A 70 -6.42 -5.07 -11.53
C ILE A 70 -6.96 -6.28 -12.31
N ASN A 71 -6.99 -7.44 -11.67
CA ASN A 71 -7.51 -8.67 -12.26
C ASN A 71 -9.03 -8.63 -12.49
N GLU A 72 -9.81 -8.20 -11.49
CA GLU A 72 -11.28 -8.14 -11.53
C GLU A 72 -11.81 -7.15 -12.57
N TYR A 73 -11.14 -6.01 -12.76
CA TYR A 73 -11.49 -5.00 -13.75
C TYR A 73 -10.85 -5.27 -15.13
N GLU A 74 -10.11 -6.37 -15.27
CA GLU A 74 -9.42 -6.78 -16.50
C GLU A 74 -8.60 -5.62 -17.09
N ILE A 75 -7.77 -4.98 -16.26
CA ILE A 75 -6.96 -3.83 -16.71
C ILE A 75 -5.80 -4.29 -17.57
N ASP A 76 -5.78 -3.86 -18.81
CA ASP A 76 -4.67 -4.07 -19.73
C ASP A 76 -3.52 -3.06 -19.46
N ASN A 77 -2.28 -3.47 -19.75
CA ASN A 77 -1.10 -2.58 -19.80
C ASN A 77 -0.81 -1.78 -18.50
N ILE A 78 -1.15 -2.33 -17.33
CA ILE A 78 -0.83 -1.73 -16.03
C ILE A 78 0.39 -2.40 -15.38
N THR A 79 1.25 -1.58 -14.77
CA THR A 79 2.30 -2.02 -13.85
C THR A 79 1.95 -1.53 -12.45
N PHE A 80 1.94 -2.45 -11.48
CA PHE A 80 1.80 -2.13 -10.06
C PHE A 80 3.06 -2.52 -9.29
N ASP A 81 3.77 -1.52 -8.78
CA ASP A 81 4.93 -1.72 -7.93
C ASP A 81 4.55 -1.53 -6.46
N SER A 82 4.80 -2.55 -5.62
CA SER A 82 4.62 -2.49 -4.17
C SER A 82 6.00 -2.51 -3.49
N ILE A 83 6.34 -1.40 -2.83
CA ILE A 83 7.70 -1.11 -2.37
C ILE A 83 7.74 -1.09 -0.85
N ASP A 84 8.62 -1.92 -0.28
CA ASP A 84 8.92 -1.94 1.14
C ASP A 84 10.36 -2.39 1.35
N LEU A 85 10.84 -2.21 2.57
CA LEU A 85 12.02 -2.88 3.08
C LEU A 85 11.74 -4.38 3.31
N PHE A 86 10.50 -4.74 3.63
CA PHE A 86 10.03 -6.08 4.02
C PHE A 86 10.64 -6.59 5.33
N TRP A 87 11.93 -6.38 5.60
CA TRP A 87 12.55 -6.75 6.88
C TRP A 87 12.04 -5.92 8.07
N LEU A 88 11.67 -4.65 7.84
CA LEU A 88 11.22 -3.76 8.89
C LEU A 88 9.87 -4.22 9.49
N PRO A 89 8.83 -4.54 8.69
CA PRO A 89 7.62 -5.21 9.18
C PRO A 89 7.90 -6.41 10.10
N MET A 90 8.79 -7.31 9.69
CA MET A 90 9.15 -8.48 10.50
C MET A 90 9.89 -8.12 11.79
N HIS A 91 10.76 -7.12 11.75
CA HIS A 91 11.44 -6.62 12.94
C HIS A 91 10.43 -6.02 13.93
N ILE A 92 9.49 -5.21 13.45
CA ILE A 92 8.39 -4.63 14.24
C ILE A 92 7.58 -5.75 14.90
N MET A 93 7.16 -6.74 14.12
CA MET A 93 6.37 -7.88 14.62
C MET A 93 7.13 -8.81 15.57
N SER A 94 8.46 -8.80 15.57
CA SER A 94 9.26 -9.59 16.50
C SER A 94 9.53 -8.88 17.83
N ASN A 95 9.34 -7.55 17.88
CA ASN A 95 9.77 -6.72 19.02
C ASN A 95 8.65 -5.88 19.65
N ARG A 96 7.45 -5.85 19.05
CA ARG A 96 6.29 -5.17 19.61
C ARG A 96 5.25 -6.19 20.07
N ASP A 97 4.78 -5.99 21.29
CA ASP A 97 3.62 -6.66 21.89
C ASP A 97 2.82 -5.59 22.66
N ASP A 98 2.32 -4.62 21.90
CA ASP A 98 1.77 -3.37 22.40
C ASP A 98 0.33 -3.12 21.94
N TRP A 99 -0.40 -4.20 21.61
CA TRP A 99 -1.80 -4.12 21.21
C TRP A 99 -2.67 -3.54 22.33
N ASP A 100 -3.40 -2.47 22.01
CA ASP A 100 -4.46 -1.92 22.84
C ASP A 100 -5.78 -1.97 22.08
N GLU A 101 -6.70 -2.82 22.55
CA GLU A 101 -8.02 -3.03 21.94
C GLU A 101 -8.90 -1.77 21.98
N LYS A 102 -8.76 -0.93 23.01
CA LYS A 102 -9.61 0.25 23.21
C LYS A 102 -9.25 1.35 22.22
N THR A 103 -7.95 1.56 22.01
CA THR A 103 -7.44 2.56 21.07
C THR A 103 -7.24 2.00 19.67
N GLN A 104 -7.27 0.67 19.50
CA GLN A 104 -6.94 -0.05 18.27
C GLN A 104 -5.54 0.33 17.74
N SER A 105 -4.58 0.46 18.65
CA SER A 105 -3.19 0.81 18.34
C SER A 105 -2.25 -0.35 18.68
N GLY A 106 -1.10 -0.41 18.00
CA GLY A 106 -0.13 -1.48 18.16
C GLY A 106 -0.37 -2.64 17.20
N ILE A 107 0.33 -3.76 17.41
CA ILE A 107 0.22 -4.94 16.52
C ILE A 107 -0.74 -5.98 17.12
N PRO A 108 -1.86 -6.32 16.44
CA PRO A 108 -2.80 -7.32 16.94
C PRO A 108 -2.15 -8.70 17.18
N PRO A 109 -2.56 -9.43 18.24
CA PRO A 109 -2.09 -10.80 18.49
C PRO A 109 -2.31 -11.76 17.31
N SER A 110 -3.38 -11.54 16.53
CA SER A 110 -3.71 -12.34 15.34
C SER A 110 -2.66 -12.23 14.24
N PHE A 111 -1.92 -11.12 14.14
CA PHE A 111 -0.85 -10.96 13.15
C PHE A 111 0.37 -11.80 13.54
N HIS A 112 0.73 -11.84 14.83
CA HIS A 112 1.79 -12.72 15.33
C HIS A 112 1.43 -14.20 15.12
N GLN A 113 0.18 -14.57 15.44
CA GLN A 113 -0.32 -15.94 15.23
C GLN A 113 -0.24 -16.39 13.78
N TYR A 114 -0.51 -15.49 12.82
CA TYR A 114 -0.36 -15.77 11.39
C TYR A 114 1.08 -16.09 11.01
N ILE A 115 2.05 -15.29 11.45
CA ILE A 115 3.47 -15.52 11.15
C ILE A 115 4.01 -16.78 11.80
N GLU A 116 3.65 -17.02 13.06
CA GLU A 116 4.03 -18.25 13.77
C GLU A 116 3.48 -19.48 13.07
N TRP A 117 2.22 -19.43 12.64
CA TRP A 117 1.56 -20.48 11.89
C TRP A 117 2.24 -20.77 10.56
N LEU A 118 2.55 -19.74 9.77
CA LEU A 118 3.29 -19.89 8.50
C LEU A 118 4.66 -20.54 8.72
N ASN A 119 5.44 -20.03 9.67
CA ASN A 119 6.75 -20.59 9.99
C ASN A 119 6.65 -22.03 10.48
N LYS A 120 5.60 -22.37 11.25
CA LYS A 120 5.35 -23.73 11.71
C LYS A 120 5.08 -24.66 10.53
N ILE A 121 4.18 -24.30 9.60
CA ILE A 121 3.88 -25.13 8.43
C ILE A 121 5.13 -25.40 7.61
N VAL A 122 5.93 -24.37 7.35
CA VAL A 122 7.15 -24.51 6.54
C VAL A 122 8.17 -25.40 7.23
N LYS A 123 8.37 -25.23 8.55
CA LYS A 123 9.27 -26.09 9.33
C LYS A 123 8.79 -27.54 9.41
N ASP A 124 7.50 -27.76 9.61
CA ASP A 124 6.90 -29.11 9.66
C ASP A 124 7.04 -29.82 8.31
N ALA A 125 7.07 -29.08 7.20
CA ALA A 125 7.35 -29.59 5.86
C ALA A 125 8.86 -29.79 5.57
N GLY A 126 9.74 -29.61 6.56
CA GLY A 126 11.19 -29.74 6.41
C GLY A 126 11.88 -28.51 5.80
N GLY A 127 11.16 -27.39 5.66
CA GLY A 127 11.70 -26.12 5.19
C GLY A 127 12.43 -25.32 6.28
N VAL A 128 12.80 -24.09 5.92
CA VAL A 128 13.46 -23.12 6.82
C VAL A 128 12.53 -21.97 7.16
N THR A 129 12.85 -21.18 8.19
CA THR A 129 12.12 -19.95 8.53
C THR A 129 11.95 -19.08 7.28
N LEU A 130 10.73 -18.57 7.07
CA LEU A 130 10.43 -17.73 5.92
C LEU A 130 11.22 -16.43 5.97
N SER A 131 11.66 -15.97 4.80
CA SER A 131 12.20 -14.63 4.68
C SER A 131 11.07 -13.60 4.87
N PRO A 132 11.39 -12.36 5.29
CA PRO A 132 10.39 -11.31 5.44
C PRO A 132 9.51 -11.09 4.20
N ILE A 133 10.14 -11.07 3.02
CA ILE A 133 9.41 -10.89 1.76
C ILE A 133 8.54 -12.11 1.42
N ASP A 134 8.92 -13.33 1.82
CA ASP A 134 8.07 -14.50 1.59
C ASP A 134 6.81 -14.50 2.45
N VAL A 135 6.86 -13.91 3.66
CA VAL A 135 5.66 -13.70 4.49
C VAL A 135 4.71 -12.74 3.79
N THR A 136 5.21 -11.61 3.28
CA THR A 136 4.41 -10.63 2.52
C THR A 136 3.88 -11.18 1.19
N LYS A 137 4.65 -12.03 0.50
CA LYS A 137 4.25 -12.65 -0.78
C LYS A 137 3.31 -13.84 -0.63
N HIS A 138 3.25 -14.47 0.54
CA HIS A 138 2.36 -15.61 0.80
C HIS A 138 0.91 -15.35 0.37
N PRO A 139 0.21 -14.30 0.84
CA PRO A 139 -1.18 -14.09 0.49
C PRO A 139 -1.39 -13.85 -1.01
N VAL A 140 -0.51 -13.09 -1.66
CA VAL A 140 -0.57 -12.85 -3.11
C VAL A 140 -0.48 -14.17 -3.89
N ARG A 141 0.43 -15.06 -3.50
CA ARG A 141 0.57 -16.40 -4.13
C ARG A 141 -0.64 -17.30 -3.89
N ILE A 142 -1.19 -17.30 -2.67
CA ILE A 142 -2.36 -18.13 -2.34
C ILE A 142 -3.60 -17.68 -3.12
N LEU A 143 -3.73 -16.37 -3.36
CA LEU A 143 -4.83 -15.79 -4.12
C LEU A 143 -4.63 -15.84 -5.64
N GLY A 144 -3.47 -16.31 -6.13
CA GLY A 144 -3.15 -16.37 -7.56
C GLY A 144 -2.97 -15.00 -8.21
N LEU A 145 -2.37 -14.06 -7.47
CA LEU A 145 -2.24 -12.65 -7.85
C LEU A 145 -0.79 -12.23 -8.17
N GLU A 146 0.14 -13.18 -8.23
CA GLU A 146 1.58 -12.93 -8.39
C GLU A 146 1.96 -12.17 -9.67
N ASP A 147 1.17 -12.32 -10.73
CA ASP A 147 1.41 -11.66 -12.02
C ASP A 147 0.97 -10.18 -12.02
N PHE A 148 0.22 -9.75 -11.00
CA PHE A 148 -0.33 -8.39 -10.90
C PHE A 148 0.42 -7.48 -9.92
N VAL A 149 1.46 -7.99 -9.24
CA VAL A 149 2.24 -7.20 -8.27
C VAL A 149 3.73 -7.41 -8.47
N ASN A 150 4.45 -6.32 -8.73
CA ASN A 150 5.90 -6.31 -8.70
C ASN A 150 6.40 -5.81 -7.34
N PHE A 151 6.95 -6.71 -6.54
CA PHE A 151 7.52 -6.36 -5.24
C PHE A 151 8.96 -5.87 -5.37
N ILE A 152 9.24 -4.66 -4.88
CA ILE A 152 10.56 -4.03 -4.95
C ILE A 152 11.09 -3.78 -3.54
N THR A 153 12.28 -4.31 -3.23
CA THR A 153 12.95 -4.02 -1.95
C THR A 153 13.74 -2.72 -2.03
N CYS A 154 13.19 -1.63 -1.50
CA CYS A 154 13.83 -0.31 -1.52
C CYS A 154 13.33 0.58 -0.38
N ASP A 155 14.21 1.41 0.19
CA ASP A 155 13.80 2.49 1.09
C ASP A 155 13.07 3.56 0.26
N THR A 156 11.83 3.85 0.65
CA THR A 156 10.91 4.68 -0.16
C THR A 156 11.44 6.10 -0.34
N GLN A 157 12.33 6.56 0.54
CA GLN A 157 13.09 7.81 0.40
C GLN A 157 13.97 7.89 -0.84
N TYR A 158 14.30 6.74 -1.46
CA TYR A 158 15.08 6.63 -2.68
C TYR A 158 14.30 6.00 -3.84
N ALA A 159 13.15 5.38 -3.58
CA ALA A 159 12.36 4.66 -4.56
C ALA A 159 11.91 5.52 -5.74
N ALA A 160 11.71 6.83 -5.55
CA ALA A 160 11.40 7.76 -6.63
C ALA A 160 12.44 7.77 -7.78
N ARG A 161 13.69 7.33 -7.51
CA ARG A 161 14.77 7.23 -8.52
C ARG A 161 14.57 6.08 -9.51
N LEU A 162 13.67 5.16 -9.22
CA LEU A 162 13.30 4.07 -10.13
C LEU A 162 12.46 4.59 -11.31
N TYR A 163 11.90 5.81 -11.18
CA TYR A 163 10.94 6.36 -12.12
C TYR A 163 11.44 7.64 -12.77
N ASN A 164 11.09 7.79 -14.05
CA ASN A 164 11.28 9.05 -14.76
C ASN A 164 10.21 10.06 -14.31
N ASP A 165 10.45 11.34 -14.61
CA ASP A 165 9.45 12.37 -14.33
C ASP A 165 8.21 12.16 -15.21
N GLU A 166 7.04 12.47 -14.65
CA GLU A 166 5.74 12.38 -15.32
C GLU A 166 5.43 11.00 -15.95
N THR A 167 5.77 9.90 -15.27
CA THR A 167 5.46 8.53 -15.74
C THR A 167 4.48 7.76 -14.86
N LEU A 168 4.24 8.17 -13.61
CA LEU A 168 3.36 7.46 -12.69
C LEU A 168 1.93 8.04 -12.71
N ASP A 169 0.92 7.19 -12.87
CA ASP A 169 -0.49 7.59 -12.82
C ASP A 169 -0.95 7.81 -11.38
N PHE A 170 -0.43 6.98 -10.46
CA PHE A 170 -0.81 6.99 -9.04
C PHE A 170 0.34 6.55 -8.12
N VAL A 171 0.44 7.19 -6.95
CA VAL A 171 1.33 6.77 -5.86
C VAL A 171 0.55 6.79 -4.54
N TRP A 172 0.62 5.69 -3.78
CA TRP A 172 0.14 5.56 -2.41
C TRP A 172 1.29 5.61 -1.41
N CYS A 173 1.19 6.51 -0.43
CA CYS A 173 2.18 6.78 0.61
C CYS A 173 1.73 6.24 1.97
N ASP A 174 2.36 5.18 2.46
CA ASP A 174 2.06 4.56 3.77
C ASP A 174 3.31 3.88 4.40
N ALA A 175 4.51 4.38 4.10
CA ALA A 175 5.74 3.75 4.56
C ALA A 175 6.17 4.19 5.97
N CYS A 176 6.00 5.47 6.31
CA CYS A 176 6.35 6.06 7.60
C CYS A 176 5.61 7.39 7.80
N HIS A 177 5.21 7.66 9.04
CA HIS A 177 4.32 8.77 9.38
C HIS A 177 5.02 9.93 10.09
N ASP A 178 6.36 9.90 10.14
CA ASP A 178 7.18 11.01 10.65
C ASP A 178 7.19 12.17 9.65
N TYR A 179 7.07 13.39 10.17
CA TYR A 179 6.90 14.61 9.37
C TYR A 179 7.93 14.76 8.23
N GLU A 180 9.22 14.59 8.54
CA GLU A 180 10.29 14.77 7.57
C GLU A 180 10.28 13.69 6.49
N TYR A 181 9.90 12.46 6.88
CA TYR A 181 9.90 11.31 5.99
C TYR A 181 8.79 11.45 4.95
N ILE A 182 7.55 11.66 5.40
CA ILE A 182 6.39 11.78 4.52
C ILE A 182 6.47 13.05 3.65
N LEU A 183 6.94 14.17 4.19
CA LEU A 183 7.14 15.38 3.37
C LEU A 183 8.15 15.10 2.24
N LYS A 184 9.27 14.45 2.54
CA LYS A 184 10.27 14.11 1.53
C LYS A 184 9.75 13.08 0.53
N GLU A 185 8.95 12.11 0.96
CA GLU A 185 8.31 11.14 0.06
C GLU A 185 7.38 11.85 -0.93
N LEU A 186 6.47 12.70 -0.45
CA LEU A 186 5.61 13.52 -1.29
C LEU A 186 6.43 14.38 -2.27
N GLU A 187 7.47 15.05 -1.80
CA GLU A 187 8.31 15.92 -2.62
C GLU A 187 9.09 15.19 -3.70
N THR A 188 9.58 13.98 -3.41
CA THR A 188 10.40 13.21 -4.35
C THR A 188 9.55 12.47 -5.39
N PHE A 189 8.33 12.04 -5.03
CA PHE A 189 7.40 11.41 -5.95
C PHE A 189 6.57 12.41 -6.78
N TRP A 190 6.30 13.62 -6.28
CA TRP A 190 5.53 14.62 -7.03
C TRP A 190 5.99 14.89 -8.48
N PRO A 191 7.30 15.04 -8.78
CA PRO A 191 7.75 15.17 -10.18
C PRO A 191 7.51 13.90 -11.02
N LYS A 192 7.44 12.72 -10.38
CA LYS A 192 7.22 11.41 -11.05
C LYS A 192 5.77 11.19 -11.46
N ILE A 193 4.84 11.83 -10.77
CA ILE A 193 3.41 11.77 -11.11
C ILE A 193 3.17 12.44 -12.47
N LYS A 194 2.46 11.76 -13.38
CA LYS A 194 1.95 12.31 -14.65
C LYS A 194 1.15 13.58 -14.42
N LYS A 195 1.06 14.43 -15.43
CA LYS A 195 0.06 15.50 -15.44
C LYS A 195 -1.33 14.89 -15.37
N GLY A 196 -2.17 15.41 -14.48
CA GLY A 196 -3.45 14.79 -14.16
C GLY A 196 -3.36 13.51 -13.32
N GLY A 197 -2.17 13.04 -12.93
CA GLY A 197 -2.01 11.92 -12.01
C GLY A 197 -2.31 12.30 -10.55
N MET A 198 -2.20 11.34 -9.64
CA MET A 198 -2.55 11.53 -8.23
C MET A 198 -1.49 10.95 -7.29
N ILE A 199 -1.28 11.60 -6.14
CA ILE A 199 -0.60 11.02 -4.98
C ILE A 199 -1.57 11.02 -3.80
N ALA A 200 -1.61 9.94 -3.05
CA ALA A 200 -2.48 9.77 -1.89
C ALA A 200 -1.73 9.04 -0.78
N GLY A 201 -2.29 8.98 0.42
CA GLY A 201 -1.67 8.26 1.52
C GLY A 201 -2.55 8.19 2.76
N ASP A 202 -2.08 7.42 3.73
CA ASP A 202 -2.77 7.11 4.98
C ASP A 202 -2.30 8.03 6.14
N ASP A 203 -2.83 7.76 7.34
CA ASP A 203 -2.45 8.35 8.62
C ASP A 203 -2.56 9.88 8.67
N TYR A 204 -3.44 10.45 7.85
CA TYR A 204 -3.80 11.85 7.89
C TYR A 204 -4.45 12.24 9.21
N ASN A 205 -4.87 11.34 10.10
CA ASN A 205 -5.27 11.69 11.47
C ASN A 205 -4.08 12.17 12.32
N THR A 206 -2.86 11.77 12.00
CA THR A 206 -1.65 12.09 12.77
C THR A 206 -1.22 13.54 12.58
N LYS A 207 -0.59 14.11 13.61
CA LYS A 207 -0.14 15.51 13.57
C LYS A 207 0.90 15.75 12.47
N ASP A 208 1.79 14.79 12.27
CA ASP A 208 2.96 14.92 11.41
C ASP A 208 2.61 14.78 9.92
N VAL A 209 1.77 13.81 9.57
CA VAL A 209 1.22 13.70 8.20
C VAL A 209 0.37 14.92 7.86
N LYS A 210 -0.53 15.38 8.75
CA LYS A 210 -1.31 16.63 8.53
C LYS A 210 -0.39 17.82 8.26
N LYS A 211 0.69 17.94 9.02
CA LYS A 211 1.64 19.05 8.88
C LYS A 211 2.38 18.97 7.54
N ALA A 212 2.86 17.79 7.15
CA ALA A 212 3.57 17.57 5.90
C ALA A 212 2.69 17.85 4.68
N VAL A 213 1.46 17.31 4.64
CA VAL A 213 0.52 17.54 3.54
C VAL A 213 0.20 19.03 3.39
N LYS A 214 0.02 19.77 4.49
CA LYS A 214 -0.20 21.23 4.44
C LYS A 214 1.01 22.00 3.93
N GLU A 215 2.22 21.63 4.36
CA GLU A 215 3.45 22.26 3.87
C GLU A 215 3.66 21.98 2.38
N PHE A 216 3.48 20.74 1.97
CA PHE A 216 3.50 20.32 0.57
C PHE A 216 2.48 21.10 -0.26
N GLN A 217 1.22 21.19 0.20
CA GLN A 217 0.18 21.97 -0.48
C GLN A 217 0.60 23.43 -0.68
N LYS A 218 1.18 24.06 0.35
CA LYS A 218 1.64 25.45 0.28
C LYS A 218 2.76 25.62 -0.75
N LYS A 219 3.71 24.68 -0.80
CA LYS A 219 4.87 24.70 -1.70
C LYS A 219 4.48 24.46 -3.16
N TYR A 220 3.55 23.53 -3.42
CA TYR A 220 3.17 23.08 -4.77
C TYR A 220 1.79 23.59 -5.23
N ASN A 221 1.27 24.64 -4.59
CA ASN A 221 -0.08 25.17 -4.82
C ASN A 221 -0.44 25.44 -6.28
N LYS A 222 0.53 25.83 -7.13
CA LYS A 222 0.30 26.08 -8.57
C LYS A 222 0.11 24.82 -9.39
N SER A 223 0.64 23.69 -8.93
CA SER A 223 0.56 22.39 -9.62
C SER A 223 -0.50 21.45 -9.04
N ILE A 224 -1.16 21.84 -7.95
CA ILE A 224 -2.23 21.06 -7.31
C ILE A 224 -3.57 21.62 -7.77
N VAL A 225 -4.43 20.75 -8.30
CA VAL A 225 -5.80 21.11 -8.73
C VAL A 225 -6.89 20.53 -7.85
N GLY A 226 -6.54 19.59 -6.96
CA GLY A 226 -7.44 19.04 -5.96
C GLY A 226 -6.68 18.51 -4.75
N LEU A 227 -7.21 18.77 -3.56
CA LEU A 227 -6.79 18.16 -2.29
C LEU A 227 -8.06 17.72 -1.56
N GLU A 228 -8.20 16.43 -1.36
CA GLU A 228 -9.26 15.82 -0.56
C GLU A 228 -8.62 15.16 0.66
N THR A 229 -9.28 15.26 1.81
CA THR A 229 -8.81 14.66 3.06
C THR A 229 -9.99 14.08 3.81
N THR A 230 -9.81 12.91 4.41
CA THR A 230 -10.75 12.35 5.38
C THR A 230 -10.14 12.47 6.78
N ASP A 231 -10.69 11.75 7.76
CA ASP A 231 -10.00 11.61 9.05
C ASP A 231 -8.72 10.79 8.92
N ILE A 232 -8.63 9.87 7.96
CA ILE A 232 -7.59 8.84 7.89
C ILE A 232 -6.67 9.03 6.69
N SER A 233 -7.16 9.46 5.52
CA SER A 233 -6.33 9.58 4.31
C SER A 233 -6.31 11.00 3.71
N PHE A 234 -5.44 11.18 2.72
CA PHE A 234 -5.42 12.34 1.84
C PHE A 234 -5.26 11.92 0.38
N LYS A 235 -5.76 12.74 -0.56
CA LYS A 235 -5.59 12.60 -2.01
C LYS A 235 -5.23 13.94 -2.62
N ILE A 236 -4.19 14.00 -3.44
CA ILE A 236 -3.69 15.21 -4.10
C ILE A 236 -3.65 14.98 -5.61
N LYS A 237 -4.43 15.76 -6.35
CA LYS A 237 -4.49 15.70 -7.82
C LYS A 237 -3.52 16.70 -8.44
N LYS A 238 -2.66 16.22 -9.33
CA LYS A 238 -1.71 17.05 -10.10
C LYS A 238 -2.41 17.72 -11.27
N SER A 239 -1.99 18.95 -11.57
CA SER A 239 -2.46 19.76 -12.70
C SER A 239 -2.24 19.03 -14.03
N ASN A 240 -3.13 19.31 -15.00
CA ASN A 240 -2.99 18.89 -16.40
C ASN A 240 -2.07 19.84 -17.21
N ILE A 241 -1.73 21.00 -16.63
CA ILE A 241 -0.96 22.09 -17.27
C ILE A 241 0.47 22.05 -16.75
#